data_AF-A0A9P4DSI1-F1
#
_entry.id   AF-A0A9P4DSI1-F1
#
_cell.length_a   1.000
_cell.length_b   1.000
_cell.length_c   1.000
_cell.angle_alpha   90.00
_cell.angle_beta   90.00
_cell.angle_gamma   90.00
#
_symmetry.space_group_name_H-M   'P 1'
#
loop_
_entity.id
_entity.type
_entity.pdbx_description
1 polymer ?
#
loop_
_entity_poly.entity_id
_entity_poly.type
_entity_poly.pdbx_seq_one_letter_code
_entity_poly.pdbx_strand_id
1 'polypeptide(L)'
;MIGTRIKDSTSCREVTEELSREADKQEKRWREAFMSGAPTPQEWCQIAEFEAENFKKSLTDKGKKDQDKLVSLARLEEEGVISHQEAEKAMAALRRLLFVSKTAVDSLDDFIAGASLPLPASPDGDSYEKLVAWKLDPDNSLSYQMNHDPICGGCVEKTLEYCLNDRVMEFLYGTLVRACRERRAQLIREHADRRLEEAERFSRLPPLTPEQWCWIVKQGHGQEFLERSLADMIVAAIFMMGERKEGEDGTPVIDETSRYYWIETPEKIVRLWKEKALRESGR
;
A
#
# COMPACT_ATOMS: atom_id res chain seq x y z
N MET A 1 9.32 12.52 -7.90
CA MET A 1 10.37 11.49 -8.06
C MET A 1 11.69 12.03 -7.52
N ILE A 2 12.37 11.26 -6.68
CA ILE A 2 13.58 11.70 -5.99
C ILE A 2 14.84 11.38 -6.81
N GLY A 3 14.90 10.20 -7.44
CA GLY A 3 16.05 9.78 -8.25
C GLY A 3 16.34 10.69 -9.44
N THR A 4 15.32 11.31 -10.04
CA THR A 4 15.49 12.27 -11.15
C THR A 4 16.09 13.61 -10.72
N ARG A 5 16.10 13.91 -9.40
CA ARG A 5 16.75 15.09 -8.83
C ARG A 5 18.22 14.87 -8.49
N ILE A 6 18.67 13.62 -8.41
CA ILE A 6 20.05 13.25 -8.11
C ILE A 6 20.83 13.17 -9.41
N LYS A 7 21.74 14.12 -9.61
CA LYS A 7 22.60 14.21 -10.80
C LYS A 7 24.08 14.01 -10.48
N ASP A 8 24.43 14.11 -9.20
CA ASP A 8 25.78 14.02 -8.66
C ASP A 8 25.74 13.82 -7.12
N SER A 9 26.91 13.66 -6.51
CA SER A 9 27.10 13.57 -5.06
C SER A 9 26.47 14.73 -4.28
N THR A 10 26.57 15.97 -4.76
CA THR A 10 26.05 17.16 -4.05
C THR A 10 24.53 17.14 -4.00
N SER A 11 23.88 16.95 -5.14
CA SER A 11 22.43 16.83 -5.23
C SER A 11 21.89 15.59 -4.48
N CYS A 12 22.65 14.50 -4.41
CA CYS A 12 22.32 13.34 -3.57
C CYS A 12 22.23 13.70 -2.09
N ARG A 13 23.21 14.46 -1.59
CA ARG A 13 23.24 14.92 -0.20
C ARG A 13 22.12 15.90 0.11
N GLU A 14 21.86 16.87 -0.77
CA GLU A 14 20.75 17.83 -0.61
C GLU A 14 19.39 17.13 -0.51
N VAL A 15 19.15 16.17 -1.41
CA VAL A 15 17.95 15.33 -1.40
C VAL A 15 17.84 14.52 -0.10
N THR A 16 18.95 13.94 0.36
CA THR A 16 18.99 13.15 1.60
C THR A 16 18.65 14.00 2.83
N GLU A 17 19.15 15.24 2.88
CA GLU A 17 18.85 16.20 3.94
C GLU A 17 17.40 16.71 3.88
N GLU A 18 16.85 16.92 2.68
CA GLU A 18 15.43 17.26 2.49
C GLU A 18 14.52 16.14 2.99
N LEU A 19 14.81 14.89 2.60
CA LEU A 19 14.08 13.72 3.06
C LEU A 19 14.10 13.58 4.59
N SER A 20 15.26 13.79 5.19
CA SER A 20 15.43 13.71 6.64
C SER A 20 14.62 14.79 7.36
N ARG A 21 14.67 16.04 6.87
CA ARG A 21 13.89 17.15 7.43
C ARG A 21 12.38 16.96 7.27
N GLU A 22 11.93 16.45 6.13
CA GLU A 22 10.51 16.14 5.95
C GLU A 22 10.09 14.98 6.86
N ALA A 23 10.95 13.98 7.08
CA ALA A 23 10.68 12.91 8.04
C ALA A 23 10.51 13.47 9.46
N ASP A 24 11.40 14.35 9.95
CA ASP A 24 11.27 14.99 11.27
C ASP A 24 9.92 15.73 11.42
N LYS A 25 9.56 16.49 10.39
CA LYS A 25 8.31 17.26 10.35
C LYS A 25 7.07 16.36 10.32
N GLN A 26 7.10 15.28 9.54
CA GLN A 26 6.00 14.33 9.46
C GLN A 26 5.88 13.52 10.76
N GLU A 27 6.98 13.18 11.41
CA GLU A 27 6.97 12.49 12.71
C GLU A 27 6.21 13.29 13.76
N LYS A 28 6.48 14.60 13.84
CA LYS A 28 5.75 15.50 14.74
C LYS A 28 4.24 15.52 14.43
N ARG A 29 3.86 15.62 13.15
CA ARG A 29 2.45 15.64 12.72
C ARG A 29 1.74 14.32 13.02
N TRP A 30 2.40 13.19 12.77
CA TRP A 30 1.86 11.88 13.11
C TRP A 30 1.65 11.73 14.61
N ARG A 31 2.62 12.18 15.42
CA ARG A 31 2.49 12.17 16.88
C ARG A 31 1.28 12.99 17.34
N GLU A 32 1.13 14.20 16.82
CA GLU A 32 -0.03 15.06 17.12
C GLU A 32 -1.36 14.41 16.70
N ALA A 33 -1.42 13.81 15.51
CA ALA A 33 -2.60 13.12 15.00
C ALA A 33 -2.96 11.85 15.79
N PHE A 34 -1.98 11.11 16.31
CA PHE A 34 -2.25 9.96 17.17
C PHE A 34 -2.78 10.40 18.53
N MET A 35 -2.17 11.43 19.13
CA MET A 35 -2.60 11.96 20.43
C MET A 35 -3.95 12.68 20.38
N SER A 36 -4.44 13.12 19.21
CA SER A 36 -5.80 13.67 19.08
C SER A 36 -6.91 12.60 19.16
N GLY A 37 -6.54 11.32 19.11
CA GLY A 37 -7.47 10.19 19.20
C GLY A 37 -7.96 9.67 17.85
N ALA A 38 -8.87 8.70 17.91
CA ALA A 38 -9.40 8.06 16.71
C ALA A 38 -10.15 9.08 15.85
N PRO A 39 -9.95 9.10 14.51
CA PRO A 39 -10.67 10.02 13.65
C PRO A 39 -12.17 9.85 13.79
N THR A 40 -12.88 10.96 13.84
CA THR A 40 -14.34 11.00 13.74
C THR A 40 -14.79 10.49 12.37
N PRO A 41 -16.05 10.05 12.18
CA PRO A 41 -16.53 9.64 10.86
C PRO A 41 -16.39 10.73 9.79
N GLN A 42 -16.49 12.00 10.19
CA GLN A 42 -16.30 13.12 9.28
C GLN A 42 -14.84 13.25 8.84
N GLU A 43 -13.89 13.07 9.76
CA GLU A 43 -12.46 13.05 9.42
C GLU A 43 -12.11 11.82 8.57
N TRP A 44 -12.67 10.65 8.87
CA TRP A 44 -12.54 9.46 8.02
C TRP A 44 -13.08 9.70 6.61
N CYS A 45 -14.20 10.40 6.47
CA CYS A 45 -14.73 10.81 5.17
C CYS A 45 -13.74 11.71 4.42
N GLN A 46 -13.18 12.73 5.08
CA GLN A 46 -12.21 13.64 4.47
C GLN A 46 -10.93 12.92 4.04
N ILE A 47 -10.43 12.00 4.87
CA ILE A 47 -9.27 11.16 4.53
C ILE A 47 -9.59 10.31 3.30
N ALA A 48 -10.74 9.62 3.29
CA ALA A 48 -11.15 8.77 2.18
C ALA A 48 -11.35 9.57 0.88
N GLU A 49 -11.91 10.78 0.95
CA GLU A 49 -12.09 11.68 -0.20
C GLU A 49 -10.74 12.10 -0.77
N PHE A 50 -9.82 12.53 0.09
CA PHE A 50 -8.47 12.90 -0.30
C PHE A 50 -7.72 11.72 -0.94
N GLU A 51 -7.82 10.52 -0.37
CA GLU A 51 -7.23 9.32 -0.95
C GLU A 51 -7.84 8.97 -2.30
N ALA A 52 -9.17 9.00 -2.43
CA ALA A 52 -9.86 8.71 -3.68
C ALA A 52 -9.49 9.72 -4.79
N GLU A 53 -9.45 11.01 -4.47
CA GLU A 53 -9.05 12.06 -5.41
C GLU A 53 -7.60 11.91 -5.87
N ASN A 54 -6.67 11.69 -4.93
CA ASN A 54 -5.26 11.49 -5.28
C ASN A 54 -5.03 10.20 -6.05
N PHE A 55 -5.72 9.13 -5.68
CA PHE A 55 -5.65 7.84 -6.36
C PHE A 55 -6.17 7.97 -7.80
N LYS A 56 -7.34 8.57 -7.98
CA LYS A 56 -7.94 8.84 -9.29
C LYS A 56 -7.04 9.72 -10.12
N LYS A 57 -6.54 10.83 -9.57
CA LYS A 57 -5.59 11.71 -10.23
C LYS A 57 -4.34 10.95 -10.69
N SER A 58 -3.74 10.14 -9.81
CA SER A 58 -2.54 9.35 -10.14
C SER A 58 -2.78 8.32 -11.25
N LEU A 59 -4.00 7.78 -11.35
CA LEU A 59 -4.37 6.83 -12.41
C LEU A 59 -4.78 7.48 -13.73
N THR A 60 -5.34 8.69 -13.69
CA THR A 60 -5.78 9.43 -14.88
C THR A 60 -4.70 10.35 -15.45
N ASP A 61 -3.74 10.74 -14.62
CA ASP A 61 -2.51 11.42 -15.04
C ASP A 61 -1.64 10.37 -15.76
N LYS A 62 -2.11 9.96 -16.95
CA LYS A 62 -1.31 9.28 -17.95
C LYS A 62 -0.13 10.20 -18.18
N GLY A 63 0.99 9.85 -17.58
CA GLY A 63 2.15 10.72 -17.45
C GLY A 63 2.32 11.56 -18.71
N LYS A 64 2.41 12.88 -18.53
CA LYS A 64 3.04 13.74 -19.53
C LYS A 64 4.22 12.96 -20.11
N LYS A 65 4.29 12.96 -21.45
CA LYS A 65 5.18 12.18 -22.35
C LYS A 65 6.66 12.02 -21.96
N ASP A 66 7.11 12.62 -20.87
CA ASP A 66 8.37 12.30 -20.25
C ASP A 66 8.13 11.14 -19.29
N GLN A 67 8.36 9.92 -19.79
CA GLN A 67 8.94 8.88 -18.96
C GLN A 67 10.23 9.45 -18.37
N ASP A 68 10.11 10.27 -17.32
CA ASP A 68 11.16 10.43 -16.34
C ASP A 68 11.40 9.02 -15.84
N LYS A 69 12.37 8.34 -16.48
CA LYS A 69 12.76 6.98 -16.18
C LYS A 69 12.90 6.95 -14.67
N LEU A 70 12.14 6.09 -14.00
CA LEU A 70 12.34 5.87 -12.56
C LEU A 70 13.80 5.50 -12.38
N VAL A 71 14.61 6.47 -11.95
CA VAL A 71 16.04 6.28 -11.74
C VAL A 71 16.16 5.71 -10.33
N SER A 72 16.55 4.45 -10.23
CA SER A 72 16.84 3.82 -8.94
C SER A 72 18.19 4.31 -8.40
N LEU A 73 18.31 4.40 -7.07
CA LEU A 73 19.60 4.74 -6.43
C LEU A 73 20.67 3.71 -6.78
N ALA A 74 20.31 2.42 -6.88
CA ALA A 74 21.20 1.34 -7.31
C ALA A 74 21.78 1.59 -8.70
N ARG A 75 20.97 2.08 -9.65
CA ARG A 75 21.45 2.42 -10.99
C ARG A 75 22.40 3.61 -10.99
N LEU A 76 22.14 4.63 -10.16
CA LEU A 76 23.05 5.78 -10.03
C LEU A 76 24.39 5.38 -9.42
N GLU A 77 24.39 4.41 -8.50
CA GLU A 77 25.59 3.80 -7.95
C GLU A 77 26.35 2.99 -9.01
N GLU A 78 25.67 2.12 -9.75
CA GLU A 78 26.26 1.33 -10.85
C GLU A 78 26.86 2.21 -11.96
N GLU A 79 26.19 3.32 -12.29
CA GLU A 79 26.66 4.31 -13.26
C GLU A 79 27.77 5.23 -12.68
N GLY A 80 28.12 5.08 -11.40
CA GLY A 80 29.18 5.85 -10.73
C GLY A 80 28.83 7.33 -10.48
N VAL A 81 27.54 7.69 -10.57
CA VAL A 81 27.04 9.06 -10.34
C VAL A 81 27.10 9.42 -8.86
N ILE A 82 26.89 8.43 -7.99
CA ILE A 82 26.99 8.53 -6.53
C ILE A 82 27.79 7.33 -6.00
N SER A 83 28.40 7.49 -4.83
CA SER A 83 29.07 6.39 -4.13
C SER A 83 28.07 5.46 -3.44
N HIS A 84 28.49 4.23 -3.15
CA HIS A 84 27.72 3.28 -2.34
C HIS A 84 27.26 3.88 -1.01
N GLN A 85 28.14 4.61 -0.32
CA GLN A 85 27.82 5.24 0.96
C GLN A 85 26.73 6.31 0.84
N GLU A 86 26.68 7.03 -0.28
CA GLU A 86 25.66 8.04 -0.54
C GLU A 86 24.31 7.40 -0.89
N ALA A 87 24.33 6.33 -1.70
CA ALA A 87 23.14 5.55 -2.00
C ALA A 87 22.51 4.98 -0.72
N GLU A 88 23.32 4.39 0.17
CA GLU A 88 22.86 3.87 1.46
C GLU A 88 22.27 4.96 2.36
N LYS A 89 22.90 6.15 2.45
CA LYS A 89 22.37 7.28 3.22
C LYS A 89 21.05 7.80 2.66
N ALA A 90 20.95 7.95 1.34
CA ALA A 90 19.72 8.37 0.68
C ALA A 90 18.59 7.35 0.88
N MET A 91 18.91 6.06 0.79
CA MET A 91 17.96 4.98 1.03
C MET A 91 17.50 4.93 2.50
N ALA A 92 18.42 5.15 3.45
CA ALA A 92 18.08 5.24 4.86
C ALA A 92 17.15 6.42 5.16
N ALA A 93 17.41 7.60 4.58
CA ALA A 93 16.54 8.77 4.72
C ALA A 93 15.15 8.54 4.10
N LEU A 94 15.09 7.87 2.94
CA LEU A 94 13.82 7.48 2.31
C LEU A 94 13.04 6.49 3.18
N ARG A 95 13.70 5.43 3.68
CA ARG A 95 13.08 4.46 4.60
C ARG A 95 12.55 5.15 5.86
N ARG A 96 13.31 6.08 6.43
CA ARG A 96 12.88 6.87 7.59
C ARG A 96 11.59 7.66 7.30
N LEU A 97 11.50 8.30 6.14
CA LEU A 97 10.29 9.01 5.72
C LEU A 97 9.11 8.05 5.50
N LEU A 98 9.33 6.89 4.90
CA LEU A 98 8.29 5.89 4.64
C LEU A 98 7.73 5.28 5.93
N PHE A 99 8.58 5.05 6.93
CA PHE A 99 8.20 4.46 8.22
C PHE A 99 8.02 5.50 9.33
N VAL A 100 7.85 6.77 8.98
CA VAL A 100 7.77 7.87 9.94
C VAL A 100 6.60 7.71 10.92
N SER A 101 5.48 7.14 10.46
CA SER A 101 4.31 6.87 11.29
C SER A 101 4.60 5.81 12.36
N LYS A 102 5.46 4.82 12.06
CA LYS A 102 5.95 3.83 13.02
C LYS A 102 6.82 4.51 14.08
N THR A 103 7.81 5.29 13.67
CA THR A 103 8.68 6.02 14.60
C THR A 103 7.87 6.94 15.52
N ALA A 104 6.86 7.62 14.96
CA ALA A 104 5.99 8.50 15.74
C ALA A 104 5.20 7.74 16.80
N VAL A 105 4.57 6.60 16.46
CA VAL A 105 3.78 5.83 17.44
C VAL A 105 4.67 5.10 18.45
N ASP A 106 5.84 4.60 18.06
CA ASP A 106 6.81 3.99 18.98
C ASP A 106 7.37 5.02 19.99
N SER A 107 7.40 6.31 19.64
CA SER A 107 7.80 7.37 20.58
C SER A 107 6.74 7.70 21.65
N LEU A 108 5.55 7.08 21.58
CA LEU A 108 4.43 7.32 22.48
C LEU A 108 4.25 6.21 23.53
N ASP A 109 5.28 5.41 23.82
CA ASP A 109 5.17 4.25 24.71
C ASP A 109 4.68 4.57 26.11
N ASP A 110 5.19 5.64 26.73
CA ASP A 110 4.73 6.06 28.06
C ASP A 110 3.27 6.54 28.03
N PHE A 111 2.84 7.14 26.93
CA PHE A 111 1.44 7.57 26.73
C PHE A 111 0.52 6.36 26.53
N ILE A 112 0.95 5.39 25.72
CA ILE A 112 0.24 4.14 25.44
C ILE A 112 0.17 3.25 26.69
N ALA A 113 1.17 3.28 27.58
CA ALA A 113 1.17 2.50 28.81
C ALA A 113 -0.02 2.82 29.72
N GLY A 114 -0.61 4.02 29.58
CA GLY A 114 -1.84 4.43 30.26
C GLY A 114 -3.14 3.89 29.64
N ALA A 115 -3.08 3.21 28.49
CA ALA A 115 -4.25 2.65 27.84
C ALA A 115 -4.92 1.63 28.78
N SER A 116 -6.08 2.01 29.32
CA SER A 116 -6.88 1.13 30.16
C SER A 116 -7.54 0.08 29.27
N LEU A 117 -6.88 -1.07 29.12
CA LEU A 117 -7.49 -2.28 28.58
C LEU A 117 -8.48 -2.85 29.62
N PRO A 118 -9.58 -3.50 29.19
CA PRO A 118 -9.88 -3.95 27.83
C PRO A 118 -10.50 -2.86 26.93
N LEU A 119 -10.37 -3.04 25.62
CA LEU A 119 -11.03 -2.19 24.62
C LEU A 119 -12.56 -2.34 24.68
N PRO A 120 -13.32 -1.30 24.29
CA PRO A 120 -14.77 -1.36 24.26
C PRO A 120 -15.28 -2.45 23.30
N ALA A 121 -16.29 -3.21 23.75
CA ALA A 121 -16.90 -4.27 22.94
C ALA A 121 -17.70 -3.69 21.77
N SER A 122 -17.62 -4.32 20.59
CA SER A 122 -18.52 -3.99 19.48
C SER A 122 -19.88 -4.65 19.68
N PRO A 123 -20.98 -3.95 19.33
CA PRO A 123 -22.32 -4.55 19.31
C PRO A 123 -22.44 -5.74 18.35
N ASP A 124 -21.60 -5.82 17.31
CA ASP A 124 -21.65 -6.87 16.29
C ASP A 124 -20.71 -8.07 16.60
N GLY A 125 -20.07 -8.07 17.78
CA GLY A 125 -19.15 -9.13 18.21
C GLY A 125 -17.76 -9.11 17.56
N ASP A 126 -17.51 -8.15 16.67
CA ASP A 126 -16.16 -7.81 16.21
C ASP A 126 -15.41 -7.05 17.32
N SER A 127 -14.08 -7.00 17.26
CA SER A 127 -13.29 -6.25 18.23
C SER A 127 -12.10 -5.64 17.54
N TYR A 128 -11.58 -4.55 18.08
CA TYR A 128 -10.37 -3.94 17.53
C TYR A 128 -9.21 -4.95 17.48
N GLU A 129 -9.07 -5.84 18.46
CA GLU A 129 -8.06 -6.89 18.49
C GLU A 129 -8.25 -7.91 17.35
N LYS A 130 -9.49 -8.37 17.12
CA LYS A 130 -9.81 -9.26 15.99
C LYS A 130 -9.54 -8.58 14.65
N LEU A 131 -9.89 -7.30 14.51
CA LEU A 131 -9.67 -6.54 13.28
C LEU A 131 -8.18 -6.34 13.01
N VAL A 132 -7.39 -6.05 14.04
CA VAL A 132 -5.92 -5.99 13.95
C VAL A 132 -5.36 -7.35 13.57
N ALA A 133 -5.77 -8.43 14.26
CA ALA A 133 -5.30 -9.77 13.95
C ALA A 133 -5.63 -10.19 12.51
N TRP A 134 -6.85 -9.90 12.06
CA TRP A 134 -7.27 -10.09 10.67
C TRP A 134 -6.38 -9.27 9.73
N LYS A 135 -6.20 -7.98 9.97
CA LYS A 135 -5.36 -7.12 9.13
C LYS A 135 -3.91 -7.62 9.01
N LEU A 136 -3.35 -8.15 10.10
CA LEU A 136 -1.98 -8.67 10.14
C LEU A 136 -1.82 -10.05 9.49
N ASP A 137 -2.92 -10.74 9.17
CA ASP A 137 -2.91 -12.02 8.48
C ASP A 137 -2.18 -11.92 7.12
N PRO A 138 -1.12 -12.72 6.87
CA PRO A 138 -0.46 -12.79 5.58
C PRO A 138 -1.41 -13.02 4.41
N ASP A 139 -2.46 -13.80 4.60
CA ASP A 139 -3.42 -14.10 3.53
C ASP A 139 -4.22 -12.87 3.09
N ASN A 140 -4.25 -11.80 3.87
CA ASN A 140 -4.90 -10.56 3.46
C ASN A 140 -4.03 -9.69 2.53
N SER A 141 -2.72 -9.98 2.44
CA SER A 141 -1.79 -9.25 1.59
C SER A 141 -1.82 -9.72 0.14
N LEU A 142 -1.93 -8.76 -0.77
CA LEU A 142 -1.90 -9.01 -2.21
C LEU A 142 -0.57 -9.61 -2.66
N SER A 143 0.55 -9.01 -2.25
CA SER A 143 1.90 -9.47 -2.59
C SER A 143 2.18 -10.86 -2.05
N TYR A 144 1.74 -11.16 -0.82
CA TYR A 144 1.85 -12.50 -0.26
C TYR A 144 1.04 -13.52 -1.06
N GLN A 145 -0.25 -13.24 -1.31
CA GLN A 145 -1.11 -14.12 -2.10
C GLN A 145 -0.54 -14.38 -3.50
N MET A 146 -0.04 -13.35 -4.18
CA MET A 146 0.52 -13.50 -5.52
C MET A 146 1.80 -14.35 -5.54
N ASN A 147 2.62 -14.26 -4.50
CA ASN A 147 3.85 -15.06 -4.39
C ASN A 147 3.56 -16.54 -4.07
N HIS A 148 2.47 -16.82 -3.34
CA HIS A 148 2.11 -18.17 -2.91
C HIS A 148 1.05 -18.83 -3.81
N ASP A 149 0.50 -18.10 -4.77
CA ASP A 149 -0.41 -18.65 -5.78
C ASP A 149 0.36 -19.50 -6.80
N PRO A 150 0.01 -20.78 -7.01
CA PRO A 150 0.76 -21.67 -7.91
C PRO A 150 0.84 -21.21 -9.37
N ILE A 151 -0.16 -20.44 -9.84
CA ILE A 151 -0.23 -19.92 -11.20
C ILE A 151 0.60 -18.63 -11.29
N CYS A 152 0.48 -17.74 -10.31
CA CYS A 152 1.21 -16.46 -10.33
C CYS A 152 2.70 -16.60 -9.98
N GLY A 153 3.03 -17.54 -9.09
CA GLY A 153 4.39 -17.82 -8.62
C GLY A 153 5.23 -18.72 -9.54
N GLY A 154 4.68 -19.12 -10.69
CA GLY A 154 5.40 -19.90 -11.71
C GLY A 154 5.65 -21.37 -11.34
N CYS A 155 5.04 -21.88 -10.27
CA CYS A 155 5.16 -23.29 -9.87
C CYS A 155 4.56 -24.23 -10.92
N VAL A 156 3.43 -23.86 -11.51
CA VAL A 156 2.78 -24.63 -12.58
C VAL A 156 3.66 -24.70 -13.82
N GLU A 157 4.23 -23.57 -14.25
CA GLU A 157 5.13 -23.49 -15.41
C GLU A 157 6.36 -24.39 -15.23
N LYS A 158 7.07 -24.27 -14.10
CA LYS A 158 8.22 -25.11 -13.76
C LYS A 158 7.90 -26.60 -13.74
N THR A 159 6.71 -26.96 -13.24
CA THR A 159 6.27 -28.36 -13.18
C THR A 159 6.01 -28.91 -14.59
N LEU A 160 5.40 -28.10 -15.45
CA LEU A 160 5.11 -28.47 -16.84
C LEU A 160 6.38 -28.57 -17.68
N GLU A 161 7.34 -27.64 -17.51
CA GLU A 161 8.66 -27.70 -18.15
C GLU A 161 9.40 -29.01 -17.84
N TYR A 162 9.27 -29.52 -16.62
CA TYR A 162 9.89 -30.78 -16.22
C TYR A 162 9.21 -32.01 -16.86
N CYS A 163 7.92 -31.92 -17.16
CA CYS A 163 7.10 -33.05 -17.61
C CYS A 163 6.96 -33.13 -19.14
N LEU A 164 7.18 -32.02 -19.84
CA LEU A 164 6.83 -31.86 -21.26
C LEU A 164 8.07 -31.49 -22.08
N ASN A 165 8.05 -31.80 -23.38
CA ASN A 165 9.09 -31.33 -24.29
C ASN A 165 8.87 -29.87 -24.70
N ASP A 166 9.94 -29.22 -25.15
CA ASP A 166 9.96 -27.79 -25.51
C ASP A 166 8.85 -27.37 -26.48
N ARG A 167 8.52 -28.22 -27.47
CA ARG A 167 7.45 -27.89 -28.44
C ARG A 167 6.08 -27.81 -27.78
N VAL A 168 5.76 -28.74 -26.88
CA VAL A 168 4.49 -28.70 -26.14
C VAL A 168 4.46 -27.53 -25.17
N MET A 169 5.60 -27.21 -24.56
CA MET A 169 5.74 -26.04 -23.69
C MET A 169 5.49 -24.72 -24.44
N GLU A 170 6.03 -24.56 -25.65
CA GLU A 170 5.77 -23.40 -26.52
C GLU A 170 4.27 -23.22 -26.79
N PHE A 171 3.53 -24.31 -27.04
CA PHE A 171 2.08 -24.25 -27.25
C PHE A 171 1.32 -23.84 -25.97
N LEU A 172 1.76 -24.29 -24.80
CA LEU A 172 1.10 -24.00 -23.53
C LEU A 172 1.42 -22.62 -22.97
N TYR A 173 2.57 -22.04 -23.35
CA TYR A 173 3.04 -20.76 -22.81
C TYR A 173 1.99 -19.65 -22.96
N GLY A 174 1.37 -19.51 -24.13
CA GLY A 174 0.31 -18.53 -24.35
C GLY A 174 -0.91 -18.72 -23.43
N THR A 175 -1.30 -19.98 -23.17
CA THR A 175 -2.40 -20.31 -22.25
C THR A 175 -2.02 -20.01 -20.79
N LEU A 176 -0.80 -20.37 -20.37
CA LEU A 176 -0.31 -20.12 -19.02
C LEU A 176 -0.21 -18.61 -18.73
N VAL A 177 0.30 -17.84 -19.69
CA VAL A 177 0.36 -16.37 -19.59
C VAL A 177 -1.04 -15.78 -19.41
N ARG A 178 -2.02 -16.26 -20.17
CA ARG A 178 -3.41 -15.80 -20.03
C ARG A 178 -4.01 -16.18 -18.67
N ALA A 179 -3.87 -17.43 -18.25
CA ALA A 179 -4.36 -17.90 -16.95
C ALA A 179 -3.73 -17.11 -15.78
N CYS A 180 -2.43 -16.84 -15.86
CA CYS A 180 -1.73 -16.01 -14.88
C CYS A 180 -2.29 -14.59 -14.83
N ARG A 181 -2.56 -13.96 -15.98
CA ARG A 181 -3.19 -12.62 -16.02
C ARG A 181 -4.58 -12.61 -15.39
N GLU A 182 -5.44 -13.55 -15.76
CA GLU A 182 -6.80 -13.67 -15.22
C GLU A 182 -6.77 -13.87 -13.69
N ARG A 183 -5.85 -14.72 -13.21
CA ARG A 183 -5.67 -14.96 -11.79
C ARG A 183 -5.19 -13.73 -11.03
N ARG A 184 -4.23 -12.96 -11.58
CA ARG A 184 -3.78 -11.70 -10.98
C ARG A 184 -4.91 -10.67 -10.88
N ALA A 185 -5.70 -10.53 -11.93
CA ALA A 185 -6.86 -9.63 -11.94
C ALA A 185 -7.91 -10.03 -10.89
N GLN A 186 -8.10 -11.34 -10.66
CA GLN A 186 -8.94 -11.83 -9.57
C GLN A 186 -8.37 -11.43 -8.19
N LEU A 187 -7.09 -11.70 -7.92
CA LEU A 187 -6.45 -11.38 -6.64
C LEU A 187 -6.49 -9.88 -6.32
N ILE A 188 -6.35 -9.01 -7.33
CA ILE A 188 -6.50 -7.56 -7.17
C ILE A 188 -7.93 -7.19 -6.74
N ARG A 189 -8.95 -7.79 -7.37
CA ARG A 189 -10.35 -7.55 -6.99
C ARG A 189 -10.65 -8.02 -5.56
N GLU A 190 -10.18 -9.22 -5.21
CA GLU A 190 -10.30 -9.75 -3.85
C GLU A 190 -9.61 -8.86 -2.81
N HIS A 191 -8.43 -8.32 -3.13
CA HIS A 191 -7.76 -7.35 -2.25
C HIS A 191 -8.56 -6.04 -2.13
N ALA A 192 -9.26 -5.61 -3.18
CA ALA A 192 -10.09 -4.40 -3.16
C ALA A 192 -11.29 -4.59 -2.24
N ASP A 193 -11.91 -5.78 -2.31
CA ASP A 193 -13.01 -6.17 -1.45
C ASP A 193 -12.59 -6.19 0.01
N ARG A 194 -11.39 -6.74 0.30
CA ARG A 194 -10.82 -6.71 1.65
C ARG A 194 -10.60 -5.28 2.18
N ARG A 195 -10.16 -4.34 1.34
CA ARG A 195 -10.01 -2.92 1.75
C ARG A 195 -11.36 -2.28 2.10
N LEU A 196 -12.42 -2.62 1.37
CA LEU A 196 -13.77 -2.17 1.71
C LEU A 196 -14.28 -2.83 3.00
N GLU A 197 -14.07 -4.14 3.14
CA GLU A 197 -14.43 -4.89 4.35
C GLU A 197 -13.73 -4.36 5.59
N GLU A 198 -12.44 -4.01 5.49
CA GLU A 198 -11.69 -3.35 6.57
C GLU A 198 -12.38 -2.06 7.01
N ALA A 199 -12.74 -1.20 6.05
CA ALA A 199 -13.42 0.07 6.33
C ALA A 199 -14.80 -0.17 6.95
N GLU A 200 -15.58 -1.14 6.45
CA GLU A 200 -16.88 -1.52 7.00
C GLU A 200 -16.77 -2.00 8.44
N ARG A 201 -15.79 -2.84 8.76
CA ARG A 201 -15.55 -3.32 10.13
C ARG A 201 -15.17 -2.15 11.05
N PHE A 202 -14.22 -1.29 10.65
CA PHE A 202 -13.89 -0.07 11.40
C PHE A 202 -15.10 0.84 11.60
N SER A 203 -16.00 0.93 10.62
CA SER A 203 -17.20 1.77 10.72
C SER A 203 -18.19 1.29 11.79
N ARG A 204 -18.10 0.04 12.28
CA ARG A 204 -19.00 -0.52 13.31
C ARG A 204 -18.39 -0.54 14.71
N LEU A 205 -17.11 -0.19 14.83
CA LEU A 205 -16.42 -0.20 16.10
C LEU A 205 -16.74 1.06 16.93
N PRO A 206 -16.84 0.92 18.26
CA PRO A 206 -17.05 2.05 19.17
C PRO A 206 -15.83 2.99 19.19
N PRO A 207 -16.00 4.26 19.59
CA PRO A 207 -14.88 5.20 19.70
C PRO A 207 -13.87 4.75 20.77
N LEU A 208 -12.61 5.10 20.57
CA LEU A 208 -11.49 4.81 21.47
C LEU A 208 -11.01 6.07 22.17
N THR A 209 -10.46 5.94 23.38
CA THR A 209 -9.65 7.04 23.95
C THR A 209 -8.37 7.25 23.12
N PRO A 210 -7.72 8.42 23.20
CA PRO A 210 -6.47 8.65 22.50
C PRO A 210 -5.37 7.61 22.78
N GLU A 211 -5.23 7.16 24.03
CA GLU A 211 -4.28 6.14 24.44
C GLU A 211 -4.60 4.78 23.80
N GLN A 212 -5.88 4.40 23.79
CA GLN A 212 -6.36 3.17 23.16
C GLN A 212 -6.20 3.21 21.63
N TRP A 213 -6.46 4.35 21.01
CA TRP A 213 -6.22 4.56 19.58
C TRP A 213 -4.74 4.42 19.24
N CYS A 214 -3.85 5.08 20.00
CA CYS A 214 -2.41 4.93 19.82
C CYS A 214 -1.95 3.48 19.98
N TRP A 215 -2.51 2.75 20.94
CA TRP A 215 -2.23 1.32 21.12
C TRP A 215 -2.62 0.51 19.86
N ILE A 216 -3.82 0.73 19.31
CA ILE A 216 -4.29 0.06 18.08
C ILE A 216 -3.43 0.40 16.87
N VAL A 217 -3.13 1.69 16.68
CA VAL A 217 -2.24 2.14 15.61
C VAL A 217 -0.88 1.47 15.74
N LYS A 218 -0.32 1.35 16.95
CA LYS A 218 0.97 0.70 17.18
C LYS A 218 0.98 -0.75 16.71
N GLN A 219 -0.09 -1.51 16.97
CA GLN A 219 -0.19 -2.89 16.47
C GLN A 219 -0.24 -2.93 14.93
N GLY A 220 -0.96 -2.00 14.30
CA GLY A 220 -1.09 -1.90 12.85
C GLY A 220 0.11 -1.26 12.14
N HIS A 221 1.06 -0.67 12.87
CA HIS A 221 2.24 0.01 12.31
C HIS A 221 3.54 -0.77 12.60
N GLY A 222 3.44 -2.09 12.78
CA GLY A 222 4.60 -2.97 12.80
C GLY A 222 5.42 -2.87 11.50
N GLN A 223 6.74 -2.97 11.60
CA GLN A 223 7.62 -2.79 10.43
C GLN A 223 7.29 -3.77 9.31
N GLU A 224 7.16 -5.07 9.64
CA GLU A 224 6.82 -6.12 8.67
C GLU A 224 5.50 -5.82 7.96
N PHE A 225 4.49 -5.32 8.69
CA PHE A 225 3.20 -4.99 8.12
C PHE A 225 3.26 -3.78 7.18
N LEU A 226 4.00 -2.74 7.56
CA LEU A 226 4.19 -1.56 6.70
C LEU A 226 4.96 -1.91 5.43
N GLU A 227 5.99 -2.76 5.53
CA GLU A 227 6.73 -3.30 4.37
C GLU A 227 5.79 -4.09 3.45
N ARG A 228 4.94 -4.95 4.02
CA ARG A 228 3.95 -5.73 3.27
C ARG A 228 2.89 -4.85 2.60
N SER A 229 2.36 -3.85 3.32
CA SER A 229 1.42 -2.87 2.77
C SER A 229 2.04 -2.07 1.62
N LEU A 230 3.32 -1.69 1.76
CA LEU A 230 4.07 -1.04 0.68
C LEU A 230 4.23 -1.97 -0.52
N ALA A 231 4.56 -3.23 -0.31
CA ALA A 231 4.65 -4.24 -1.36
C ALA A 231 3.32 -4.39 -2.10
N ASP A 232 2.20 -4.47 -1.37
CA ASP A 232 0.85 -4.54 -1.95
C ASP A 232 0.53 -3.31 -2.82
N MET A 233 0.85 -2.10 -2.33
CA MET A 233 0.68 -0.87 -3.09
C MET A 233 1.54 -0.85 -4.37
N ILE A 234 2.80 -1.29 -4.29
CA ILE A 234 3.70 -1.38 -5.45
C ILE A 234 3.15 -2.38 -6.46
N VAL A 235 2.75 -3.55 -6.00
CA VAL A 235 2.16 -4.60 -6.83
C VAL A 235 0.92 -4.06 -7.54
N ALA A 236 -0.03 -3.49 -6.81
CA ALA A 236 -1.22 -2.88 -7.39
C ALA A 236 -0.88 -1.77 -8.40
N ALA A 237 0.07 -0.88 -8.06
CA ALA A 237 0.49 0.20 -8.94
C ALA A 237 1.14 -0.31 -10.24
N ILE A 238 2.01 -1.33 -10.18
CA ILE A 238 2.64 -1.95 -11.36
C ILE A 238 1.56 -2.50 -12.29
N PHE A 239 0.58 -3.22 -11.74
CA PHE A 239 -0.48 -3.81 -12.56
C PHE A 239 -1.44 -2.76 -13.13
N MET A 240 -1.68 -1.67 -12.41
CA MET A 240 -2.56 -0.58 -12.84
C MET A 240 -1.90 0.40 -13.84
N MET A 241 -0.57 0.58 -13.77
CA MET A 241 0.20 1.49 -14.62
C MET A 241 0.93 0.82 -15.79
N GLY A 242 0.87 -0.51 -15.91
CA GLY A 242 1.43 -1.25 -17.02
C GLY A 242 0.71 -0.95 -18.35
N GLU A 243 1.06 0.16 -19.00
CA GLU A 243 0.74 0.38 -20.42
C GLU A 243 1.69 -0.47 -21.28
N ARG A 244 1.13 -1.11 -22.31
CA ARG A 244 1.81 -2.06 -23.21
C ARG A 244 3.13 -1.49 -23.79
N LYS A 245 4.07 -2.39 -24.07
CA LYS A 245 4.92 -2.24 -25.27
C LYS A 245 4.16 -2.86 -26.44
N GLU A 246 3.92 -2.08 -27.49
CA GLU A 246 3.54 -2.61 -28.81
C GLU A 246 4.62 -3.60 -29.25
N GLY A 247 4.24 -4.85 -29.52
CA GLY A 247 5.21 -5.89 -29.91
C GLY A 247 4.60 -7.27 -30.09
N GLU A 248 3.93 -7.84 -29.09
CA GLU A 248 3.41 -9.22 -29.17
C GLU A 248 2.06 -9.34 -28.44
N ASP A 249 0.94 -9.30 -29.19
CA ASP A 249 -0.42 -9.55 -28.69
C ASP A 249 -1.06 -8.49 -27.80
N GLY A 250 -1.04 -7.23 -28.27
CA GLY A 250 -1.68 -6.06 -27.67
C GLY A 250 -2.97 -6.30 -26.87
N THR A 251 -2.81 -6.73 -25.63
CA THR A 251 -3.84 -6.97 -24.61
C THR A 251 -3.32 -6.31 -23.33
N PRO A 252 -4.13 -5.49 -22.62
CA PRO A 252 -3.62 -4.77 -21.46
C PRO A 252 -3.30 -5.73 -20.30
N VAL A 253 -2.36 -5.35 -19.43
CA VAL A 253 -1.88 -6.18 -18.30
C VAL A 253 -2.97 -6.42 -17.25
N ILE A 254 -3.91 -5.47 -17.12
CA ILE A 254 -5.19 -5.59 -16.42
C ILE A 254 -6.30 -5.29 -17.44
N ASP A 255 -7.38 -6.07 -17.46
CA ASP A 255 -8.57 -5.75 -18.24
C ASP A 255 -9.28 -4.49 -17.72
N GLU A 256 -9.92 -3.72 -18.60
CA GLU A 256 -10.53 -2.43 -18.24
C GLU A 256 -11.55 -2.53 -17.10
N THR A 257 -12.22 -3.68 -16.97
CA THR A 257 -13.19 -3.95 -15.90
C THR A 257 -12.51 -4.05 -14.53
N SER A 258 -11.41 -4.79 -14.42
CA SER A 258 -10.64 -4.91 -13.17
C SER A 258 -10.00 -3.57 -12.77
N ARG A 259 -9.54 -2.77 -13.74
CA ARG A 259 -9.06 -1.40 -13.48
C ARG A 259 -10.18 -0.52 -12.92
N TYR A 260 -11.35 -0.55 -13.54
CA TYR A 260 -12.51 0.22 -13.08
C TYR A 260 -12.97 -0.22 -11.69
N TYR A 261 -13.00 -1.54 -11.43
CA TYR A 261 -13.32 -2.09 -10.11
C TYR A 261 -12.43 -1.53 -9.00
N TRP A 262 -11.12 -1.52 -9.25
CA TRP A 262 -10.14 -1.01 -8.29
C TRP A 262 -10.25 0.52 -8.08
N ILE A 263 -10.62 1.28 -9.12
CA ILE A 263 -10.91 2.72 -9.02
C ILE A 263 -12.18 2.99 -8.20
N GLU A 264 -13.20 2.14 -8.30
CA GLU A 264 -14.45 2.31 -7.56
C GLU A 264 -14.30 2.03 -6.05
N THR A 265 -13.31 1.23 -5.64
CA THR A 265 -13.14 0.84 -4.22
C THR A 265 -12.97 2.07 -3.30
N PRO A 266 -12.07 3.03 -3.57
CA PRO A 266 -12.02 4.29 -2.81
C PRO A 266 -13.36 5.04 -2.78
N GLU A 267 -14.10 5.09 -3.90
CA GLU A 267 -15.41 5.76 -3.97
C GLU A 267 -16.48 5.04 -3.13
N LYS A 268 -16.40 3.71 -2.99
CA LYS A 268 -17.26 2.93 -2.07
C LYS A 268 -16.91 3.23 -0.60
N ILE A 269 -15.62 3.31 -0.26
CA ILE A 269 -15.16 3.66 1.10
C ILE A 269 -15.59 5.08 1.47
N VAL A 270 -15.51 6.05 0.56
CA VAL A 270 -16.02 7.41 0.76
C VAL A 270 -17.52 7.40 1.08
N ARG A 271 -18.32 6.66 0.31
CA ARG A 271 -19.77 6.54 0.53
C ARG A 271 -20.09 5.96 1.90
N LEU A 272 -19.41 4.89 2.30
CA LEU A 272 -19.54 4.27 3.61
C LEU A 272 -19.34 5.30 4.75
N TRP A 273 -18.26 6.08 4.68
CA TRP A 273 -17.97 7.08 5.72
C TRP A 273 -18.93 8.26 5.69
N LYS A 274 -19.40 8.70 4.51
CA LYS A 274 -20.47 9.71 4.40
C LYS A 274 -21.75 9.24 5.08
N GLU A 275 -22.18 8.01 4.81
CA GLU A 275 -23.37 7.43 5.42
C GLU A 275 -23.23 7.29 6.95
N LYS A 276 -22.05 6.91 7.45
CA LYS A 276 -21.80 6.88 8.89
C LYS A 276 -21.81 8.27 9.51
N ALA A 277 -21.14 9.25 8.89
CA ALA A 277 -21.10 10.63 9.36
C ALA A 277 -22.51 11.26 9.42
N LEU A 278 -23.35 11.01 8.40
CA LEU A 278 -24.74 11.46 8.40
C LEU A 278 -25.53 10.87 9.57
N ARG A 279 -25.49 9.53 9.74
CA ARG A 279 -26.17 8.83 10.83
C ARG A 279 -25.77 9.35 12.22
N GLU A 280 -24.48 9.56 12.45
CA GLU A 280 -23.98 10.06 13.75
C GLU A 280 -24.22 11.56 13.95
N SER A 281 -24.40 12.33 12.89
CA SER A 281 -24.81 13.74 12.96
C SER A 281 -26.29 13.96 13.31
N GLY A 282 -27.07 12.87 13.42
CA GLY A 282 -28.51 12.92 13.71
C GLY A 282 -29.36 13.50 12.57
N ARG A 283 -28.86 13.43 11.33
CA ARG A 283 -29.54 13.90 10.11
C ARG A 283 -29.98 12.76 9.21
#